data_AF-A0A2R3IPP9-F1
#
_entry.id   AF-A0A2R3IPP9-F1
#
_cell.length_a   1.000
_cell.length_b   1.000
_cell.length_c   1.000
_cell.angle_alpha   90.00
_cell.angle_beta   90.00
_cell.angle_gamma   90.00
#
_symmetry.space_group_name_H-M   'P 1'
#
loop_
_entity.id
_entity.type
_entity.pdbx_description
1 polymer ?
#
loop_
_entity_poly.entity_id
_entity_poly.type
_entity_poly.pdbx_seq_one_letter_code
_entity_poly.pdbx_strand_id
1 'polypeptide(L)'
;MPTLSRRLLWPLAILLLVLGRPLAAADLYYLGQRIPDIQKPWDSHDYQVLIDALKKIEETQKNALPRRSGEFTGPLYLRMVSEENFRPQLNIYSPLEIRQNEAREVLFKLKELMRLYFDFRAARQPYGAEALGLMSYSLREQSILFTLTVEFWMTLSQAEQRNPARLQGMQETKAAAAMLTGSALDYLGLTAQFERQDLVLYSAELAKEMPELFIHLPSPVRAQLLERIAGFATDHPYPEVRDNMRDLQPVLQAIQADVERQLKPTPTGKASARPLDLTPPEERK
;
A
#
# COMPACT_ATOMS: atom_id res chain seq x y z
N MET A 1 -34.07 -48.67 12.47
CA MET A 1 -34.00 -47.33 11.85
C MET A 1 -35.29 -46.58 12.15
N PRO A 2 -35.29 -45.51 12.95
CA PRO A 2 -36.51 -44.76 13.22
C PRO A 2 -36.78 -43.75 12.11
N THR A 3 -37.94 -43.86 11.48
CA THR A 3 -38.46 -42.92 10.48
C THR A 3 -39.05 -41.71 11.19
N LEU A 4 -38.32 -40.59 11.17
CA LEU A 4 -38.83 -39.29 11.64
C LEU A 4 -40.01 -38.87 10.76
N SER A 5 -41.17 -38.66 11.39
CA SER A 5 -42.40 -38.28 10.71
C SER A 5 -42.30 -36.84 10.17
N ARG A 6 -42.70 -36.66 8.91
CA ARG A 6 -42.61 -35.42 8.12
C ARG A 6 -43.21 -34.17 8.78
N ARG A 7 -44.05 -34.34 9.81
CA ARG A 7 -44.72 -33.26 10.56
C ARG A 7 -43.85 -32.62 11.65
N LEU A 8 -42.81 -33.31 12.15
CA LEU A 8 -41.87 -32.75 13.13
C LEU A 8 -40.75 -31.89 12.50
N LEU A 9 -40.55 -31.99 11.18
CA LEU A 9 -39.50 -31.26 10.47
C LEU A 9 -39.81 -29.77 10.28
N TRP A 10 -41.09 -29.41 10.21
CA TRP A 10 -41.53 -28.03 10.00
C TRP A 10 -41.26 -27.10 11.20
N PRO A 11 -41.65 -27.45 12.45
CA PRO A 11 -41.32 -26.61 13.59
C PRO A 11 -39.81 -26.56 13.83
N LEU A 12 -39.07 -27.64 13.55
CA LEU A 12 -37.61 -27.69 13.66
C LEU A 12 -36.93 -26.79 12.61
N ALA A 13 -37.42 -26.79 11.37
CA ALA A 13 -36.93 -25.91 10.30
C ALA A 13 -37.21 -24.43 10.59
N ILE A 14 -38.38 -24.11 11.15
CA ILE A 14 -38.72 -22.74 11.59
C ILE A 14 -37.83 -22.33 12.77
N LEU A 15 -37.60 -23.21 13.73
CA LEU A 15 -36.68 -22.96 14.85
C LEU A 15 -35.25 -22.71 14.35
N LEU A 16 -34.77 -23.51 13.38
CA LEU A 16 -33.46 -23.33 12.74
C LEU A 16 -33.37 -22.05 11.91
N LEU A 17 -34.45 -21.60 11.27
CA LEU A 17 -34.50 -20.31 10.54
C LEU A 17 -34.54 -19.10 11.48
N VAL A 18 -35.14 -19.23 12.66
CA VAL A 18 -35.18 -18.17 13.68
C VAL A 18 -33.85 -18.09 14.44
N LEU A 19 -33.20 -19.22 14.72
CA LEU A 19 -31.86 -19.29 15.32
C LEU A 19 -30.75 -18.99 14.29
N GLY A 20 -31.01 -19.21 13.01
CA GLY A 20 -30.14 -18.89 11.88
C GLY A 20 -30.37 -17.48 11.33
N ARG A 21 -31.04 -16.58 12.06
CA ARG A 21 -31.00 -15.16 11.71
C ARG A 21 -29.52 -14.77 11.63
N PRO A 22 -29.05 -14.19 10.51
CA PRO A 22 -27.69 -13.69 10.47
C PRO A 22 -27.55 -12.73 11.65
N LEU A 23 -26.56 -12.96 12.50
CA LEU A 23 -26.12 -11.94 13.45
C LEU A 23 -25.87 -10.69 12.60
N ALA A 24 -26.80 -9.74 12.65
CA ALA A 24 -26.57 -8.44 12.07
C ALA A 24 -25.26 -7.96 12.70
N ALA A 25 -24.28 -7.62 11.86
CA ALA A 25 -22.99 -7.14 12.33
C ALA A 25 -23.26 -6.06 13.37
N ALA A 26 -22.80 -6.27 14.61
CA ALA A 26 -23.07 -5.34 15.68
C ALA A 26 -22.50 -3.98 15.27
N ASP A 27 -23.36 -2.95 15.18
CA ASP A 27 -22.89 -1.59 14.93
C ASP A 27 -21.88 -1.25 16.02
N LEU A 28 -20.62 -1.09 15.62
CA LEU A 28 -19.56 -0.72 16.55
C LEU A 28 -19.57 0.79 16.72
N TYR A 29 -19.34 1.24 17.96
CA TYR A 29 -19.29 2.64 18.31
C TYR A 29 -17.98 2.96 19.01
N TYR A 30 -17.39 4.09 18.65
CA TYR A 30 -16.27 4.69 19.36
C TYR A 30 -16.65 6.10 19.77
N LEU A 31 -16.64 6.38 21.07
CA LEU A 31 -17.01 7.68 21.65
C LEU A 31 -18.35 8.22 21.12
N GLY A 32 -19.34 7.33 20.98
CA GLY A 32 -20.68 7.66 20.50
C GLY A 32 -20.81 7.85 18.98
N GLN A 33 -19.73 7.70 18.21
CA GLN A 33 -19.77 7.70 16.75
C GLN A 33 -19.72 6.27 16.22
N ARG A 34 -20.53 5.96 15.21
CA ARG A 34 -20.50 4.67 14.52
C ARG A 34 -19.17 4.50 13.79
N ILE A 35 -18.51 3.37 13.99
CA ILE A 35 -17.27 3.00 13.30
C ILE A 35 -17.47 1.72 12.48
N PRO A 36 -16.61 1.45 11.49
CA PRO A 36 -16.66 0.20 10.74
C PRO A 36 -16.38 -1.00 11.63
N ASP A 37 -16.89 -2.16 11.22
CA ASP A 37 -16.62 -3.43 11.90
C ASP A 37 -15.13 -3.79 11.78
N ILE A 38 -14.46 -3.92 12.91
CA ILE A 38 -13.02 -4.22 12.99
C ILE A 38 -12.69 -5.70 12.71
N GLN A 39 -13.70 -6.56 12.54
CA GLN A 39 -13.52 -8.00 12.30
C GLN A 39 -13.48 -8.35 10.81
N LYS A 40 -13.86 -7.44 9.92
CA LYS A 40 -13.80 -7.63 8.47
C LYS A 40 -12.67 -6.81 7.84
N PRO A 41 -12.16 -7.23 6.66
CA PRO A 41 -11.38 -6.35 5.79
C PRO A 41 -12.16 -5.07 5.47
N TRP A 42 -11.46 -3.94 5.45
CA TRP A 42 -12.05 -2.64 5.10
C TRP A 42 -11.84 -2.31 3.64
N ASP A 43 -12.85 -1.66 3.07
CA ASP A 43 -12.81 -1.00 1.76
C ASP A 43 -12.81 0.53 1.93
N SER A 44 -12.78 1.25 0.81
CA SER A 44 -12.81 2.71 0.74
C SER A 44 -14.04 3.32 1.41
N HIS A 45 -15.17 2.62 1.45
CA HIS A 45 -16.38 3.07 2.14
C HIS A 45 -16.22 2.97 3.66
N ASP A 46 -15.67 1.87 4.16
CA ASP A 46 -15.37 1.68 5.58
C ASP A 46 -14.39 2.78 6.07
N TYR A 47 -13.33 3.08 5.32
CA TYR A 47 -12.44 4.19 5.65
C TYR A 47 -13.17 5.54 5.70
N GLN A 48 -14.10 5.80 4.77
CA GLN A 48 -14.88 7.05 4.80
C GLN A 48 -15.74 7.14 6.07
N VAL A 49 -16.42 6.06 6.44
CA VAL A 49 -17.22 6.01 7.67
C VAL A 49 -16.34 6.29 8.90
N LEU A 50 -15.14 5.71 8.96
CA LEU A 50 -14.20 5.98 10.04
C LEU A 50 -13.77 7.46 10.04
N ILE A 51 -13.38 8.02 8.90
CA ILE A 51 -12.93 9.41 8.80
C ILE A 51 -14.00 10.37 9.30
N ASP A 52 -15.25 10.16 8.90
CA ASP A 52 -16.38 11.01 9.32
C ASP A 52 -16.63 10.90 10.83
N ALA A 53 -16.47 9.70 11.40
CA ALA A 53 -16.55 9.50 12.85
C ALA A 53 -15.40 10.21 13.59
N LEU A 54 -14.16 10.04 13.13
CA LEU A 54 -12.98 10.63 13.77
C LEU A 54 -12.96 12.15 13.67
N LYS A 55 -13.41 12.73 12.55
CA LYS A 55 -13.58 14.20 12.41
C LYS A 55 -14.51 14.76 13.50
N LYS A 56 -15.66 14.13 13.71
CA LYS A 56 -16.62 14.53 14.76
C LYS A 56 -16.06 14.33 16.18
N ILE A 57 -15.29 13.26 16.39
CA ILE A 57 -14.64 13.02 17.69
C ILE A 57 -13.63 14.12 17.96
N GLU A 58 -12.78 14.48 16.99
CA GLU A 58 -11.76 15.52 17.17
C GLU A 58 -12.36 16.90 17.49
N GLU A 59 -13.54 17.21 16.92
CA GLU A 59 -14.30 18.43 17.21
C GLU A 59 -14.84 18.47 18.66
N THR A 60 -15.21 17.31 19.20
CA THR A 60 -15.89 17.21 20.52
C THR A 60 -14.95 16.85 21.66
N GLN A 61 -13.90 16.10 21.38
CA GLN A 61 -12.93 15.55 22.32
C GLN A 61 -11.53 15.59 21.70
N LYS A 62 -10.77 16.64 22.03
CA LYS A 62 -9.39 16.79 21.56
C LYS A 62 -8.52 15.63 22.03
N ASN A 63 -7.60 15.18 21.18
CA ASN A 63 -6.66 14.11 21.47
C ASN A 63 -7.33 12.76 21.80
N ALA A 64 -8.48 12.49 21.19
CA ALA A 64 -9.22 11.24 21.35
C ALA A 64 -9.15 10.33 20.12
N LEU A 65 -8.19 10.53 19.21
CA LEU A 65 -7.96 9.58 18.11
C LEU A 65 -7.44 8.22 18.62
N PRO A 66 -7.78 7.13 17.92
CA PRO A 66 -7.31 5.79 18.27
C PRO A 66 -5.78 5.68 18.32
N ARG A 67 -5.25 5.17 19.44
CA ARG A 67 -3.82 4.92 19.63
C ARG A 67 -3.47 3.45 19.43
N ARG A 68 -2.32 3.19 18.82
CA ARG A 68 -1.76 1.84 18.60
C ARG A 68 -1.55 1.08 19.90
N SER A 69 -1.07 1.76 20.94
CA SER A 69 -0.80 1.17 22.26
C SER A 69 -1.99 1.20 23.22
N GLY A 70 -3.13 1.74 22.80
CA GLY A 70 -4.30 1.81 23.67
C GLY A 70 -4.98 0.45 23.80
N GLU A 71 -5.38 0.08 25.01
CA GLU A 71 -6.05 -1.22 25.27
C GLU A 71 -7.34 -1.38 24.44
N PHE A 72 -8.15 -0.31 24.37
CA PHE A 72 -9.43 -0.32 23.65
C PHE A 72 -9.34 0.24 22.23
N THR A 73 -8.36 1.10 21.95
CA THR A 73 -8.20 1.75 20.64
C THR A 73 -7.20 1.04 19.74
N GLY A 74 -6.31 0.23 20.31
CA GLY A 74 -5.29 -0.51 19.60
C GLY A 74 -5.87 -1.43 18.53
N PRO A 75 -6.89 -2.27 18.83
CA PRO A 75 -7.53 -3.10 17.81
C PRO A 75 -8.13 -2.30 16.65
N LEU A 76 -8.73 -1.14 16.94
CA LEU A 76 -9.24 -0.25 15.91
C LEU A 76 -8.11 0.28 15.03
N TYR A 77 -7.04 0.83 15.64
CA TYR A 77 -5.87 1.32 14.93
C TYR A 77 -5.22 0.23 14.07
N LEU A 78 -4.99 -0.95 14.64
CA LEU A 78 -4.40 -2.10 13.96
C LEU A 78 -5.24 -2.55 12.77
N ARG A 79 -6.58 -2.49 12.86
CA ARG A 79 -7.44 -2.73 11.71
C ARG A 79 -7.24 -1.66 10.63
N MET A 80 -7.10 -0.37 10.97
CA MET A 80 -6.89 0.69 9.97
C MET A 80 -5.66 0.45 9.09
N VAL A 81 -4.62 -0.20 9.63
CA VAL A 81 -3.35 -0.47 8.94
C VAL A 81 -3.14 -1.97 8.65
N SER A 82 -4.21 -2.76 8.66
CA SER A 82 -4.13 -4.21 8.46
C SER A 82 -3.89 -4.54 6.99
N GLU A 83 -2.92 -5.43 6.71
CA GLU A 83 -2.69 -5.95 5.36
C GLU A 83 -3.93 -6.68 4.79
N GLU A 84 -4.84 -7.15 5.66
CA GLU A 84 -6.10 -7.76 5.20
C GLU A 84 -6.98 -6.78 4.41
N ASN A 85 -6.85 -5.47 4.63
CA ASN A 85 -7.62 -4.45 3.93
C ASN A 85 -7.21 -4.31 2.46
N PHE A 86 -6.08 -4.89 2.05
CA PHE A 86 -5.70 -4.94 0.63
C PHE A 86 -6.49 -6.01 -0.15
N ARG A 87 -7.22 -6.89 0.52
CA ARG A 87 -7.97 -8.00 -0.12
C ARG A 87 -8.87 -7.57 -1.28
N PRO A 88 -9.66 -6.49 -1.21
CA PRO A 88 -10.49 -6.04 -2.32
C PRO A 88 -9.67 -5.73 -3.59
N GLN A 89 -8.46 -5.20 -3.42
CA GLN A 89 -7.57 -4.77 -4.50
C GLN A 89 -6.70 -5.92 -5.04
N LEU A 90 -6.44 -6.94 -4.21
CA LEU A 90 -5.64 -8.12 -4.58
C LEU A 90 -6.49 -9.29 -5.10
N ASN A 91 -7.82 -9.16 -5.07
CA ASN A 91 -8.73 -10.20 -5.54
C ASN A 91 -8.69 -10.34 -7.07
N ILE A 92 -7.88 -11.26 -7.58
CA ILE A 92 -7.72 -11.52 -9.03
C ILE A 92 -9.02 -11.92 -9.74
N TYR A 93 -10.06 -12.33 -9.00
CA TYR A 93 -11.38 -12.65 -9.57
C TYR A 93 -12.25 -11.40 -9.79
N SER A 94 -11.84 -10.24 -9.28
CA SER A 94 -12.51 -8.96 -9.51
C SER A 94 -11.92 -8.25 -10.73
N PRO A 95 -12.77 -7.55 -11.53
CA PRO A 95 -12.32 -6.72 -12.65
C PRO A 95 -11.20 -5.74 -12.24
N LEU A 96 -10.20 -5.60 -13.12
CA LEU A 96 -9.03 -4.77 -12.85
C LEU A 96 -9.38 -3.30 -12.62
N GLU A 97 -10.35 -2.77 -13.35
CA GLU A 97 -10.83 -1.40 -13.21
C GLU A 97 -11.45 -1.17 -11.83
N ILE A 98 -12.14 -2.17 -11.27
CA ILE A 98 -12.72 -2.10 -9.93
C ILE A 98 -11.59 -2.09 -8.90
N ARG A 99 -10.61 -3.01 -9.02
CA ARG A 99 -9.45 -3.08 -8.13
C ARG A 99 -8.63 -1.79 -8.13
N GLN A 100 -8.36 -1.23 -9.31
CA GLN A 100 -7.59 0.00 -9.47
C GLN A 100 -8.31 1.21 -8.89
N ASN A 101 -9.63 1.32 -9.13
CA ASN A 101 -10.43 2.39 -8.54
C ASN A 101 -10.46 2.30 -7.03
N GLU A 102 -10.62 1.09 -6.49
CA GLU A 102 -10.60 0.86 -5.05
C GLU A 102 -9.27 1.27 -4.42
N ALA A 103 -8.14 0.86 -5.00
CA ALA A 103 -6.81 1.25 -4.49
C ALA A 103 -6.60 2.77 -4.51
N ARG A 104 -7.07 3.44 -5.57
CA ARG A 104 -7.02 4.91 -5.68
C ARG A 104 -7.88 5.59 -4.62
N GLU A 105 -9.11 5.10 -4.39
CA GLU A 105 -10.01 5.66 -3.38
C GLU A 105 -9.46 5.44 -1.98
N VAL A 106 -8.96 4.24 -1.66
CA VAL A 106 -8.31 3.96 -0.37
C VAL A 106 -7.13 4.89 -0.14
N LEU A 107 -6.24 5.08 -1.12
CA LEU A 107 -5.12 6.01 -1.00
C LEU A 107 -5.58 7.46 -0.73
N PHE A 108 -6.68 7.88 -1.35
CA PHE A 108 -7.30 9.19 -1.06
C PHE A 108 -7.83 9.26 0.38
N LYS A 109 -8.50 8.21 0.87
CA LYS A 109 -8.97 8.14 2.27
C LYS A 109 -7.82 8.14 3.26
N LEU A 110 -6.74 7.41 2.99
CA LEU A 110 -5.55 7.40 3.83
C LEU A 110 -4.92 8.80 3.94
N LYS A 111 -4.88 9.57 2.84
CA LYS A 111 -4.45 10.97 2.88
C LYS A 111 -5.32 11.83 3.81
N GLU A 112 -6.64 11.64 3.79
CA GLU A 112 -7.53 12.34 4.72
C GLU A 112 -7.33 11.88 6.16
N LEU A 113 -7.16 10.59 6.39
CA LEU A 113 -6.92 10.03 7.70
C LEU A 113 -5.60 10.53 8.28
N MET A 114 -4.52 10.55 7.49
CA MET A 114 -3.24 11.13 7.90
C MET A 114 -3.38 12.59 8.35
N ARG A 115 -4.24 13.40 7.70
CA ARG A 115 -4.45 14.80 8.12
C ARG A 115 -5.09 14.94 9.50
N LEU A 116 -5.75 13.90 10.01
CA LEU A 116 -6.26 13.88 11.38
C LEU A 116 -5.14 13.55 12.38
N TYR A 117 -4.23 12.65 12.01
CA TYR A 117 -3.16 12.19 12.90
C TYR A 117 -1.92 13.11 12.90
N PHE A 118 -1.67 13.86 11.82
CA PHE A 118 -0.57 14.81 11.72
C PHE A 118 -0.98 16.21 12.18
N ASP A 119 -0.32 16.72 13.22
CA ASP A 119 -0.38 18.14 13.58
C ASP A 119 0.91 18.85 13.13
N PHE A 120 0.89 19.46 11.95
CA PHE A 120 2.05 20.17 11.39
C PHE A 120 2.49 21.40 12.20
N ARG A 121 1.69 21.85 13.19
CA ARG A 121 2.03 22.99 14.06
C ARG A 121 2.59 22.54 15.40
N ALA A 122 2.45 21.26 15.75
CA ALA A 122 2.93 20.74 17.01
C ALA A 122 4.46 20.66 17.02
N ALA A 123 5.07 21.11 18.12
CA ALA A 123 6.51 20.94 18.34
C ALA A 123 6.90 19.45 18.42
N ARG A 124 5.96 18.61 18.89
CA ARG A 124 6.08 17.16 19.02
C ARG A 124 4.76 16.52 18.64
N GLN A 125 4.79 15.48 17.81
CA GLN A 125 3.57 14.88 17.29
C GLN A 125 2.82 14.13 18.41
N PRO A 126 1.54 14.46 18.68
CA PRO A 126 0.76 13.78 19.73
C PRO A 126 0.45 12.32 19.39
N TYR A 127 0.47 11.99 18.09
CA TYR A 127 0.20 10.69 17.50
C TYR A 127 1.34 10.23 16.60
N GLY A 128 2.60 10.48 17.01
CA GLY A 128 3.77 10.24 16.17
C GLY A 128 3.84 8.81 15.60
N ALA A 129 3.75 7.80 16.46
CA ALA A 129 3.75 6.39 16.06
C ALA A 129 2.63 6.05 15.06
N GLU A 130 1.42 6.54 15.31
CA GLU A 130 0.25 6.29 14.47
C GLU A 130 0.35 7.00 13.12
N ALA A 131 0.80 8.24 13.11
CA ALA A 131 1.02 9.05 11.92
C ALA A 131 2.07 8.40 10.99
N LEU A 132 3.18 7.93 11.55
CA LEU A 132 4.22 7.22 10.81
C LEU A 132 3.74 5.86 10.30
N GLY A 133 3.00 5.09 11.11
CA GLY A 133 2.43 3.82 10.68
C GLY A 133 1.42 3.96 9.53
N LEU A 134 0.59 5.00 9.56
CA LEU A 134 -0.30 5.33 8.43
C LEU A 134 0.47 5.73 7.17
N MET A 135 1.62 6.41 7.30
CA MET A 135 2.49 6.72 6.17
C MET A 135 3.12 5.44 5.58
N SER A 136 3.64 4.53 6.41
CA SER A 136 4.11 3.21 5.96
C SER A 136 3.03 2.43 5.20
N TYR A 137 1.81 2.39 5.76
CA TYR A 137 0.66 1.73 5.12
C TYR A 137 0.27 2.40 3.80
N SER A 138 0.33 3.73 3.70
CA SER A 138 0.07 4.48 2.47
C SER A 138 1.08 4.18 1.36
N LEU A 139 2.36 3.95 1.72
CA LEU A 139 3.38 3.53 0.76
C LEU A 139 3.08 2.13 0.21
N ARG A 140 2.66 1.20 1.07
CA ARG A 140 2.24 -0.15 0.64
C ARG A 140 1.07 -0.07 -0.33
N GLU A 141 0.04 0.70 0.00
CA GLU A 141 -1.13 0.93 -0.86
C GLU A 141 -0.70 1.52 -2.24
N GLN A 142 0.24 2.47 -2.25
CA GLN A 142 0.78 3.03 -3.48
C GLN A 142 1.53 1.98 -4.34
N SER A 143 2.21 1.01 -3.72
CA SER A 143 2.86 -0.11 -4.43
C SER A 143 1.83 -1.00 -5.13
N ILE A 144 0.73 -1.30 -4.44
CA ILE A 144 -0.39 -2.07 -5.00
C ILE A 144 -0.99 -1.32 -6.18
N LEU A 145 -1.27 -0.02 -6.04
CA LEU A 145 -1.81 0.80 -7.12
C LEU A 145 -0.89 0.83 -8.35
N PHE A 146 0.43 0.85 -8.16
CA PHE A 146 1.38 0.75 -9.27
C PHE A 146 1.34 -0.60 -9.96
N THR A 147 1.31 -1.68 -9.19
CA THR A 147 1.21 -3.04 -9.73
C THR A 147 -0.03 -3.18 -10.62
N LEU A 148 -1.19 -2.70 -10.13
CA LEU A 148 -2.44 -2.68 -10.88
C LEU A 148 -2.37 -1.78 -12.12
N THR A 149 -1.66 -0.66 -12.03
CA THR A 149 -1.47 0.26 -13.16
C THR A 149 -0.61 -0.36 -14.25
N VAL A 150 0.43 -1.12 -13.88
CA VAL A 150 1.25 -1.88 -14.84
C VAL A 150 0.44 -3.00 -15.47
N GLU A 151 -0.31 -3.76 -14.66
CA GLU A 151 -1.23 -4.79 -15.15
C GLU A 151 -2.18 -4.21 -16.21
N PHE A 152 -2.80 -3.05 -15.91
CA PHE A 152 -3.69 -2.36 -16.83
C PHE A 152 -2.97 -1.90 -18.10
N TRP A 153 -1.76 -1.34 -17.97
CA TRP A 153 -0.99 -0.90 -19.13
C TRP A 153 -0.69 -2.04 -20.11
N MET A 154 -0.45 -3.25 -19.58
CA MET A 154 -0.16 -4.44 -20.38
C MET A 154 -1.39 -4.99 -21.12
N THR A 155 -2.62 -4.61 -20.74
CA THR A 155 -3.84 -4.99 -21.46
C THR A 155 -4.18 -4.02 -22.61
N LEU A 156 -3.59 -2.83 -22.63
CA LEU A 156 -3.84 -1.82 -23.66
C LEU A 156 -3.21 -2.20 -25.00
N SER A 157 -3.88 -1.81 -26.10
CA SER A 157 -3.30 -1.89 -27.44
C SER A 157 -2.12 -0.93 -27.59
N GLN A 158 -1.21 -1.17 -28.54
CA GLN A 158 -0.09 -0.27 -28.81
C GLN A 158 -0.52 1.16 -29.16
N ALA A 159 -1.69 1.34 -29.79
CA ALA A 159 -2.24 2.65 -30.10
C ALA A 159 -2.65 3.39 -28.81
N GLU A 160 -3.33 2.70 -27.89
CA GLU A 160 -3.72 3.25 -26.59
C GLU A 160 -2.52 3.52 -25.68
N GLN A 161 -1.49 2.68 -25.72
CA GLN A 161 -0.23 2.93 -24.98
C GLN A 161 0.51 4.18 -25.47
N ARG A 162 0.26 4.61 -26.71
CA ARG A 162 0.83 5.84 -27.29
C ARG A 162 -0.11 7.04 -27.16
N ASN A 163 -1.30 6.85 -26.61
CA ASN A 163 -2.27 7.92 -26.42
C ASN A 163 -1.66 8.98 -25.47
N PRO A 164 -1.54 10.26 -25.90
CA PRO A 164 -0.93 11.30 -25.09
C PRO A 164 -1.60 11.50 -23.72
N ALA A 165 -2.93 11.39 -23.64
CA ALA A 165 -3.66 11.55 -22.39
C ALA A 165 -3.37 10.40 -21.39
N ARG A 166 -3.21 9.17 -21.90
CA ARG A 166 -2.83 8.01 -21.08
C ARG A 166 -1.41 8.13 -20.56
N LEU A 167 -0.48 8.56 -21.43
CA LEU A 167 0.91 8.80 -21.04
C LEU A 167 1.01 9.92 -20.01
N GLN A 168 0.25 11.01 -20.19
CA GLN A 168 0.18 12.09 -19.20
C GLN A 168 -0.36 11.59 -17.86
N GLY A 169 -1.48 10.86 -17.85
CA GLY A 169 -2.02 10.29 -16.61
C GLY A 169 -1.03 9.36 -15.90
N MET A 170 -0.27 8.55 -16.64
CA MET A 170 0.79 7.73 -16.06
C MET A 170 1.94 8.57 -15.47
N GLN A 171 2.33 9.67 -16.13
CA GLN A 171 3.35 10.59 -15.61
C GLN A 171 2.88 11.28 -14.32
N GLU A 172 1.63 11.73 -14.27
CA GLU A 172 1.02 12.34 -13.08
C GLU A 172 0.98 11.36 -11.90
N THR A 173 0.59 10.11 -12.13
CA THR A 173 0.62 9.05 -11.09
C THR A 173 2.04 8.81 -10.58
N LYS A 174 3.04 8.73 -11.48
CA LYS A 174 4.44 8.58 -11.08
C LYS A 174 4.97 9.77 -10.30
N ALA A 175 4.56 10.99 -10.66
CA ALA A 175 4.93 12.21 -9.94
C ALA A 175 4.29 12.25 -8.54
N ALA A 176 3.02 11.89 -8.41
CA ALA A 176 2.34 11.82 -7.12
C ALA A 176 3.01 10.82 -6.17
N ALA A 177 3.37 9.64 -6.68
CA ALA A 177 4.09 8.65 -5.88
C ALA A 177 5.51 9.13 -5.52
N ALA A 178 6.22 9.78 -6.43
CA ALA A 178 7.52 10.38 -6.14
C ALA A 178 7.44 11.39 -4.98
N MET A 179 6.39 12.22 -4.96
CA MET A 179 6.13 13.14 -3.85
C MET A 179 5.85 12.38 -2.55
N LEU A 180 5.02 11.34 -2.58
CA LEU A 180 4.71 10.52 -1.39
C LEU A 180 5.98 9.86 -0.83
N THR A 181 6.77 9.20 -1.69
CA THR A 181 8.02 8.55 -1.31
C THR A 181 9.07 9.53 -0.80
N GLY A 182 9.20 10.69 -1.44
CA GLY A 182 10.10 11.75 -0.96
C GLY A 182 9.68 12.28 0.41
N SER A 183 8.39 12.51 0.62
CA SER A 183 7.84 13.00 1.90
C SER A 183 8.01 11.97 3.01
N ALA A 184 7.87 10.69 2.70
CA ALA A 184 8.09 9.61 3.65
C ALA A 184 9.53 9.62 4.21
N LEU A 185 10.53 9.84 3.36
CA LEU A 185 11.90 10.01 3.83
C LEU A 185 12.12 11.31 4.62
N ASP A 186 11.37 12.38 4.33
CA ASP A 186 11.50 13.65 5.08
C ASP A 186 11.20 13.44 6.57
N TYR A 187 10.24 12.58 6.90
CA TYR A 187 9.85 12.32 8.28
C TYR A 187 10.95 11.67 9.12
N LEU A 188 11.87 10.92 8.52
CA LEU A 188 13.06 10.42 9.23
C LEU A 188 13.92 11.58 9.76
N GLY A 189 13.96 12.71 9.05
CA GLY A 189 14.71 13.89 9.48
C GLY A 189 14.04 14.71 10.59
N LEU A 190 12.78 14.42 10.95
CA LEU A 190 12.01 15.21 11.91
C LEU A 190 12.23 14.75 13.35
N THR A 191 13.50 14.60 13.77
CA THR A 191 13.90 14.02 15.06
C THR A 191 13.47 14.85 16.28
N ALA A 192 13.12 16.11 16.10
CA ALA A 192 12.55 16.96 17.15
C ALA A 192 11.05 16.72 17.37
N GLN A 193 10.33 16.29 16.32
CA GLN A 193 8.89 16.05 16.36
C GLN A 193 8.55 14.57 16.66
N PHE A 194 9.42 13.69 16.17
CA PHE A 194 9.55 12.22 16.29
C PHE A 194 10.11 11.68 17.61
N GLU A 195 9.45 10.74 18.29
CA GLU A 195 10.16 9.87 19.23
C GLU A 195 11.21 9.05 18.51
N ARG A 196 12.32 8.79 19.20
CA ARG A 196 13.37 7.90 18.68
C ARG A 196 12.81 6.53 18.31
N GLN A 197 12.05 5.90 19.21
CA GLN A 197 11.53 4.54 18.98
C GLN A 197 10.59 4.47 17.77
N ASP A 198 9.80 5.53 17.55
CA ASP A 198 8.86 5.61 16.43
C ASP A 198 9.62 5.75 15.12
N LEU A 199 10.66 6.61 15.08
CA LEU A 199 11.53 6.77 13.91
C LEU A 199 12.35 5.52 13.59
N VAL A 200 12.80 4.78 14.61
CA VAL A 200 13.50 3.50 14.42
C VAL A 200 12.57 2.47 13.78
N LEU A 201 11.37 2.28 14.33
CA LEU A 201 10.38 1.36 13.76
C LEU A 201 10.00 1.77 12.34
N TYR A 202 9.72 3.06 12.14
CA TYR A 202 9.36 3.60 10.84
C TYR A 202 10.47 3.40 9.79
N SER A 203 11.74 3.57 10.16
CA SER A 203 12.86 3.32 9.24
C SER A 203 12.95 1.86 8.78
N ALA A 204 12.60 0.91 9.66
CA ALA A 204 12.56 -0.51 9.30
C ALA A 204 11.37 -0.84 8.38
N GLU A 205 10.20 -0.27 8.66
CA GLU A 205 9.01 -0.40 7.79
C GLU A 205 9.28 0.21 6.41
N LEU A 206 9.88 1.40 6.35
CA LEU A 206 10.29 2.03 5.09
C LEU A 206 11.24 1.13 4.29
N ALA A 207 12.23 0.51 4.93
CA ALA A 207 13.17 -0.36 4.25
C ALA A 207 12.49 -1.57 3.59
N LYS A 208 11.40 -2.07 4.17
CA LYS A 208 10.59 -3.16 3.58
C LYS A 208 9.82 -2.69 2.35
N GLU A 209 9.20 -1.50 2.41
CA GLU A 209 8.29 -1.03 1.35
C GLU A 209 8.98 -0.31 0.19
N MET A 210 10.15 0.28 0.43
CA MET A 210 10.84 1.12 -0.55
C MET A 210 11.23 0.40 -1.85
N PRO A 211 11.74 -0.86 -1.84
CA PRO A 211 12.14 -1.56 -3.07
C PRO A 211 11.03 -1.69 -4.11
N GLU A 212 9.82 -2.04 -3.68
CA GLU A 212 8.68 -2.21 -4.59
C GLU A 212 8.24 -0.88 -5.21
N LEU A 213 8.29 0.22 -4.46
CA LEU A 213 7.96 1.54 -5.00
C LEU A 213 9.07 2.07 -5.92
N PHE A 214 10.32 1.87 -5.52
CA PHE A 214 11.49 2.48 -6.15
C PHE A 214 11.58 2.18 -7.64
N ILE A 215 11.30 0.94 -8.06
CA ILE A 215 11.36 0.51 -9.47
C ILE A 215 10.42 1.32 -10.37
N HIS A 216 9.30 1.82 -9.84
CA HIS A 216 8.29 2.55 -10.61
C HIS A 216 8.56 4.05 -10.72
N LEU A 217 9.44 4.60 -9.88
CA LEU A 217 9.71 6.03 -9.81
C LEU A 217 10.50 6.54 -11.02
N PRO A 218 10.36 7.82 -11.41
CA PRO A 218 11.19 8.41 -12.45
C PRO A 218 12.69 8.36 -12.12
N SER A 219 13.54 8.21 -13.14
CA SER A 219 15.01 8.16 -12.98
C SER A 219 15.62 9.29 -12.13
N PRO A 220 15.28 10.59 -12.32
CA PRO A 220 15.86 11.65 -11.48
C PRO A 220 15.44 11.52 -10.02
N VAL A 221 14.22 11.06 -9.76
CA VAL A 221 13.71 10.83 -8.40
C VAL A 221 14.47 9.68 -7.74
N ARG A 222 14.70 8.57 -8.46
CA ARG A 222 15.47 7.43 -7.94
C ARG A 222 16.89 7.82 -7.53
N ALA A 223 17.56 8.63 -8.36
CA ALA A 223 18.90 9.14 -8.04
C ALA A 223 18.89 10.01 -6.77
N GLN A 224 17.93 10.94 -6.66
CA GLN A 224 17.77 11.78 -5.48
C GLN A 224 17.48 10.96 -4.22
N LEU A 225 16.62 9.94 -4.30
CA LEU A 225 16.31 9.07 -3.15
C LEU A 225 17.54 8.27 -2.70
N LEU A 226 18.35 7.75 -3.62
CA LEU A 226 19.60 7.05 -3.29
C LEU A 226 20.57 7.95 -2.54
N GLU A 227 20.73 9.21 -2.97
CA GLU A 227 21.58 10.19 -2.29
C GLU A 227 21.07 10.48 -0.88
N ARG A 228 19.76 10.69 -0.73
CA ARG A 228 19.13 10.96 0.57
C ARG A 228 19.27 9.78 1.54
N ILE A 229 19.07 8.55 1.05
CA ILE A 229 19.24 7.33 1.86
C ILE A 229 20.69 7.18 2.30
N ALA A 230 21.67 7.45 1.41
CA ALA A 230 23.08 7.46 1.77
C ALA A 230 23.41 8.51 2.85
N GLY A 231 22.82 9.70 2.74
CA GLY A 231 22.91 10.75 3.77
C GLY A 231 22.37 10.27 5.11
N PHE A 232 21.17 9.68 5.16
CA PHE A 232 20.63 9.12 6.40
C PHE A 232 21.46 7.95 6.94
N ALA A 233 22.03 7.09 6.09
CA ALA A 233 22.89 5.98 6.52
C ALA A 233 24.20 6.42 7.20
N THR A 234 24.61 7.66 6.94
CA THR A 234 25.85 8.26 7.45
C THR A 234 25.57 9.19 8.64
N ASP A 235 24.62 10.10 8.48
CA ASP A 235 24.52 11.29 9.33
C ASP A 235 23.30 11.29 10.27
N HIS A 236 22.36 10.35 10.11
CA HIS A 236 21.18 10.34 10.96
C HIS A 236 21.57 10.14 12.44
N PRO A 237 21.02 10.89 13.41
CA PRO A 237 21.48 10.86 14.81
C PRO A 237 21.33 9.48 15.47
N TYR A 238 20.30 8.72 15.10
CA TYR A 238 20.01 7.42 15.68
C TYR A 238 20.73 6.28 14.93
N PRO A 239 21.58 5.48 15.60
CA PRO A 239 22.32 4.37 14.98
C PRO A 239 21.44 3.37 14.25
N GLU A 240 20.31 2.98 14.85
CA GLU A 240 19.44 1.96 14.27
C GLU A 240 18.81 2.41 12.95
N VAL A 241 18.49 3.70 12.83
CA VAL A 241 18.02 4.27 11.55
C VAL A 241 19.15 4.27 10.52
N ARG A 242 20.39 4.61 10.93
CA ARG A 242 21.56 4.55 10.04
C ARG A 242 21.77 3.14 9.51
N ASP A 243 21.65 2.13 10.38
CA ASP A 243 21.83 0.73 10.02
C ASP A 243 20.73 0.26 9.04
N ASN A 244 19.46 0.57 9.33
CA ASN A 244 18.36 0.26 8.40
C ASN A 244 18.54 0.91 7.02
N MET A 245 19.00 2.17 6.97
CA MET A 245 19.27 2.86 5.70
C MET A 245 20.50 2.31 4.97
N ARG A 246 21.54 1.90 5.72
CA ARG A 246 22.74 1.25 5.16
C ARG A 246 22.42 -0.10 4.54
N ASP A 247 21.52 -0.87 5.15
CA ASP A 247 21.07 -2.16 4.63
C ASP A 247 20.15 -1.99 3.41
N LEU A 248 19.31 -0.95 3.39
CA LEU A 248 18.43 -0.63 2.26
C LEU A 248 19.20 -0.15 1.02
N GLN A 249 20.25 0.66 1.21
CA GLN A 249 21.00 1.29 0.13
C GLN A 249 21.48 0.31 -0.98
N PRO A 250 22.18 -0.81 -0.69
CA PRO A 250 22.65 -1.73 -1.72
C PRO A 250 21.49 -2.40 -2.49
N VAL A 251 20.34 -2.63 -1.84
CA VAL A 251 19.15 -3.19 -2.50
C VAL A 251 18.64 -2.24 -3.58
N LEU A 252 18.48 -0.96 -3.25
CA LEU A 252 18.00 0.04 -4.21
C LEU A 252 19.01 0.32 -5.33
N GLN A 253 20.31 0.29 -5.02
CA GLN A 253 21.37 0.40 -6.03
C GLN A 253 21.33 -0.77 -7.02
N ALA A 254 21.11 -2.00 -6.55
CA ALA A 254 20.97 -3.16 -7.41
C ALA A 254 19.74 -3.02 -8.34
N ILE A 255 18.61 -2.56 -7.81
CA ILE A 255 17.40 -2.28 -8.61
C ILE A 255 17.67 -1.19 -9.65
N GLN A 256 18.33 -0.09 -9.27
CA GLN A 256 18.70 0.98 -10.21
C GLN A 256 19.55 0.45 -11.36
N ALA A 257 20.59 -0.34 -11.05
CA ALA A 257 21.48 -0.91 -12.05
C ALA A 257 20.74 -1.86 -13.01
N ASP A 258 19.79 -2.65 -12.50
CA ASP A 258 18.99 -3.53 -13.35
C ASP A 258 18.03 -2.76 -14.26
N VAL A 259 17.33 -1.76 -13.72
CA VAL A 259 16.45 -0.88 -14.52
C VAL A 259 17.24 -0.17 -15.63
N GLU A 260 18.42 0.36 -15.33
CA GLU A 260 19.28 0.98 -16.35
C GLU A 260 19.74 -0.02 -17.41
N ARG A 261 20.04 -1.27 -17.02
CA ARG A 261 20.42 -2.33 -17.96
C ARG A 261 19.26 -2.66 -18.92
N GLN A 262 18.03 -2.73 -18.42
CA GLN A 262 16.84 -3.03 -19.22
C GLN A 262 16.44 -1.87 -20.14
N LEU A 263 16.69 -0.63 -19.74
CA LEU A 263 16.36 0.56 -20.54
C LEU A 263 17.40 0.90 -21.60
N LYS A 264 18.62 0.36 -21.51
CA LYS A 264 19.62 0.52 -22.58
C LYS A 264 19.12 -0.18 -23.84
N PRO A 265 19.11 0.50 -25.00
CA PRO A 265 18.72 -0.15 -26.25
C PRO A 265 19.68 -1.31 -26.52
N THR A 266 19.13 -2.51 -26.69
CA THR A 266 19.90 -3.63 -27.25
C THR A 266 20.50 -3.15 -28.57
N PRO A 267 21.83 -3.20 -28.76
CA PRO A 267 22.41 -2.81 -30.03
C PRO A 267 21.71 -3.61 -31.13
N THR A 268 21.16 -2.91 -32.12
CA THR A 268 20.59 -3.44 -33.36
C THR A 268 21.71 -4.05 -34.20
N GLY A 269 22.31 -5.12 -33.67
CA GLY A 269 23.23 -6.01 -34.33
C GLY A 269 22.62 -7.40 -34.31
N LYS A 270 21.45 -7.58 -34.95
CA LYS A 270 21.13 -8.91 -35.47
C LYS A 270 22.21 -9.19 -36.51
N ALA A 271 23.26 -9.90 -36.08
CA ALA A 271 24.13 -10.61 -37.00
C ALA A 271 23.22 -11.31 -38.02
N SER A 272 23.49 -11.11 -39.32
CA SER A 272 22.77 -11.81 -40.37
C SER A 272 22.72 -13.28 -39.98
N ALA A 273 21.52 -13.84 -39.82
CA ALA A 273 21.37 -15.27 -39.61
C ALA A 273 22.19 -15.95 -40.71
N ARG A 274 23.22 -16.71 -40.32
CA ARG A 274 23.90 -17.59 -41.28
C ARG A 274 22.79 -18.45 -41.89
N PRO A 275 22.66 -18.50 -43.23
CA PRO A 275 21.67 -19.36 -43.85
C PRO A 275 21.90 -20.78 -43.34
N LEU A 276 20.83 -21.41 -42.87
CA LEU A 276 20.86 -22.78 -42.41
C LEU A 276 21.33 -23.63 -43.60
N ASP A 277 22.50 -24.25 -43.48
CA ASP A 277 23.01 -25.18 -44.49
C ASP A 277 22.20 -26.47 -44.41
N LEU A 278 21.34 -26.68 -45.40
CA LEU A 278 20.47 -27.85 -45.53
C LEU A 278 21.10 -28.94 -46.41
N THR A 279 22.42 -28.92 -46.63
CA THR A 279 23.09 -29.93 -47.45
C THR A 279 22.98 -31.30 -46.75
N PRO A 280 22.32 -32.30 -47.36
CA PRO A 280 22.24 -33.63 -46.78
C PRO A 280 23.62 -34.30 -46.76
N PRO A 281 23.94 -35.10 -45.73
CA PRO A 281 25.23 -35.76 -45.65
C PRO A 281 25.39 -36.78 -46.79
N GLU A 282 26.55 -36.76 -47.45
CA GLU A 282 26.89 -37.71 -48.50
C GLU A 282 26.83 -39.16 -47.99
N GLU A 283 26.02 -39.98 -48.65
CA GLU A 283 25.99 -41.43 -48.45
C GLU A 283 27.36 -42.02 -48.81
N ARG A 284 28.07 -42.52 -47.80
CA ARG A 284 29.27 -43.34 -48.02
C ARG A 284 28.84 -44.66 -48.68
N LYS A 285 29.28 -44.86 -49.92
CA LYS A 285 29.28 -46.16 -50.61
C LYS A 285 30.22 -47.15 -49.93
#